data_AF-O32014-F1
#
_entry.id   AF-O32014-F1
#
_cell.length_a   1.000
_cell.length_b   1.000
_cell.length_c   1.000
_cell.angle_alpha   90.00
_cell.angle_beta   90.00
_cell.angle_gamma   90.00
#
_symmetry.space_group_name_H-M   'P 1'
#
loop_
_entity.id
_entity.type
_entity.pdbx_description
1 polymer ?
#
loop_
_entity_poly.entity_id
_entity_poly.type
_entity_poly.pdbx_seq_one_letter_code
_entity_poly.pdbx_strand_id
1 'polypeptide(L)' 'MEKFVEKMLGQALRQYGRNVAIDPLSPYEKQSLKAALQERRNEEPDEDLHAHIEDIIYDYVTNQGLFS' A
#
# COMPACT_ATOMS: atom_id res chain seq x y z
N MET A 1 9.54 -7.23 9.63
CA MET A 1 8.28 -7.24 8.86
C MET A 1 8.06 -5.91 8.15
N GLU A 2 8.20 -4.77 8.83
CA GLU A 2 7.96 -3.44 8.25
C GLU A 2 8.76 -3.14 6.96
N LYS A 3 10.08 -3.37 6.95
CA LYS A 3 10.90 -3.19 5.73
C LYS A 3 10.43 -4.05 4.54
N PHE A 4 9.84 -5.21 4.80
CA PHE A 4 9.32 -6.10 3.75
C PHE A 4 8.04 -5.53 3.15
N VAL A 5 7.12 -5.07 4.01
CA VAL A 5 5.89 -4.36 3.58
C VAL A 5 6.24 -3.11 2.77
N GLU A 6 7.17 -2.28 3.24
CA GLU A 6 7.60 -1.08 2.51
C GLU A 6 8.17 -1.41 1.14
N LYS A 7 8.95 -2.50 1.03
CA LYS A 7 9.47 -2.96 -0.25
C LYS A 7 8.35 -3.40 -1.20
N MET A 8 7.34 -4.14 -0.70
CA MET A 8 6.20 -4.57 -1.51
C MET A 8 5.32 -3.39 -1.95
N LEU A 9 5.01 -2.46 -1.05
CA LEU A 9 4.30 -1.22 -1.40
C LEU A 9 5.04 -0.45 -2.50
N GLY A 10 6.36 -0.30 -2.35
CA GLY A 10 7.19 0.37 -3.37
C GLY A 10 7.22 -0.37 -4.71
N GLN A 11 7.17 -1.71 -4.70
CA GLN A 11 7.09 -2.52 -5.90
C GLN A 11 5.72 -2.38 -6.59
N ALA A 12 4.63 -2.48 -5.84
CA ALA A 12 3.27 -2.31 -6.35
C ALA A 12 3.09 -0.89 -6.93
N LEU A 13 3.48 0.17 -6.21
CA LEU A 13 3.45 1.54 -6.72
C LEU A 13 4.19 1.71 -8.04
N ARG A 14 5.31 1.00 -8.22
CA ARG A 14 6.08 1.03 -9.46
C ARG A 14 5.31 0.46 -10.65
N GLN A 15 4.42 -0.52 -10.43
CA GLN A 15 3.55 -1.06 -11.47
C GLN A 15 2.57 0.02 -11.99
N TYR A 16 2.15 0.93 -11.12
CA TYR A 16 1.31 2.09 -11.44
C TYR A 16 2.10 3.33 -11.90
N GLY A 17 3.39 3.16 -12.23
CA GLY A 17 4.23 4.24 -12.72
C GLY A 17 4.77 5.19 -11.64
N ARG A 18 4.51 4.94 -10.35
CA ARG A 18 5.08 5.73 -9.25
C ARG A 18 6.36 5.11 -8.72
N ASN A 19 7.49 5.79 -8.93
CA ASN A 19 8.79 5.29 -8.50
C ASN A 19 9.20 5.91 -7.15
N VAL A 20 9.01 5.17 -6.07
CA VAL A 20 9.35 5.62 -4.70
C VAL A 20 10.84 5.89 -4.46
N ALA A 21 11.74 5.46 -5.36
CA ALA A 21 13.15 5.82 -5.28
C ALA A 21 13.44 7.22 -5.85
N ILE A 22 12.58 7.74 -6.72
CA ILE A 22 12.71 9.07 -7.35
C ILE A 22 11.78 10.07 -6.67
N ASP A 23 10.55 9.64 -6.37
CA ASP A 23 9.51 10.39 -5.66
C ASP A 23 9.08 9.62 -4.41
N PRO A 24 9.80 9.77 -3.29
CA PRO A 24 9.54 9.00 -2.09
C PRO A 24 8.22 9.40 -1.45
N LEU A 25 7.47 8.41 -0.97
CA LEU A 25 6.29 8.64 -0.14
C LEU A 25 6.66 9.53 1.07
N SER A 26 5.84 10.55 1.31
CA SER A 26 5.87 11.34 2.52
C SER A 26 5.62 10.45 3.76
N PRO A 27 6.04 10.89 4.95
CA PRO A 27 5.74 10.17 6.19
C PRO A 27 4.23 9.90 6.39
N TYR A 28 3.38 10.84 5.98
CA TYR A 28 1.94 10.71 6.05
C TYR A 28 1.43 9.61 5.12
N GLU A 29 1.80 9.62 3.84
CA GLU A 29 1.40 8.58 2.89
C GLU A 29 1.83 7.18 3.35
N LYS A 30 3.06 7.06 3.88
CA LYS A 30 3.54 5.79 4.44
C LYS A 30 2.67 5.32 5.60
N GLN A 31 2.28 6.23 6.49
CA GLN A 31 1.44 5.89 7.63
C GLN A 31 0.03 5.50 7.18
N SER A 32 -0.57 6.23 6.25
CA SER A 32 -1.90 5.93 5.71
C SER A 32 -1.93 4.56 5.01
N LEU A 33 -0.94 4.26 4.16
CA LEU A 33 -0.82 2.95 3.51
C LEU A 33 -0.64 1.79 4.50
N LYS A 34 0.16 2.00 5.57
CA LYS A 34 0.33 1.00 6.63
C LYS A 34 -0.96 0.77 7.42
N ALA A 35 -1.69 1.84 7.72
CA ALA A 35 -2.97 1.76 8.42
C ALA A 35 -4.01 1.00 7.58
N ALA A 36 -4.14 1.36 6.29
CA ALA A 36 -5.02 0.65 5.36
C ALA A 36 -4.66 -0.84 5.25
N LEU A 37 -3.37 -1.18 5.25
CA LEU A 37 -2.92 -2.58 5.25
C LEU A 37 -3.29 -3.34 6.52
N GLN A 38 -3.21 -2.67 7.66
CA GLN A 38 -3.64 -3.28 8.90
C GLN A 38 -5.15 -3.50 8.93
N GLU A 39 -5.93 -2.56 8.39
CA GLU A 39 -7.38 -2.65 8.30
C GLU A 39 -7.83 -3.79 7.39
N ARG A 40 -7.34 -3.86 6.14
CA ARG A 40 -7.67 -4.95 5.21
C ARG A 40 -7.33 -6.34 5.77
N ARG A 41 -6.18 -6.46 6.44
CA ARG A 41 -5.78 -7.73 7.09
C ARG A 41 -6.66 -8.13 8.27
N ASN A 42 -7.37 -7.18 8.89
CA ASN A 42 -8.33 -7.50 9.94
C ASN A 42 -9.69 -7.89 9.34
N GLU A 43 -10.07 -7.29 8.21
CA GLU A 43 -11.31 -7.59 7.50
C GLU A 43 -11.24 -8.97 6.81
N GLU A 44 -10.13 -9.27 6.17
CA GLU A 44 -9.93 -10.49 5.38
C GLU A 44 -8.62 -11.21 5.78
N PRO A 45 -8.54 -11.77 7.00
CA PRO A 45 -7.28 -12.29 7.57
C PRO A 45 -6.71 -13.53 6.84
N ASP A 46 -7.53 -14.22 6.05
CA ASP A 46 -7.15 -15.42 5.31
C ASP A 46 -6.59 -15.12 3.91
N GLU A 47 -6.69 -13.87 3.45
CA GLU A 47 -6.18 -13.46 2.14
C GLU A 47 -4.65 -13.24 2.16
N ASP A 48 -4.01 -13.47 1.02
CA ASP A 48 -2.58 -13.33 0.88
C ASP A 48 -2.15 -11.87 1.03
N LEU A 49 -1.02 -11.66 1.72
CA LEU A 49 -0.47 -10.33 1.97
C LEU A 49 -0.20 -9.53 0.67
N HIS A 50 0.17 -10.21 -0.41
CA HIS A 50 0.36 -9.59 -1.71
C HIS A 50 -0.97 -9.06 -2.28
N ALA A 51 -2.05 -9.82 -2.17
CA ALA A 51 -3.37 -9.42 -2.66
C ALA A 51 -3.86 -8.15 -1.94
N HIS A 52 -3.80 -8.13 -0.60
CA HIS A 52 -4.09 -6.93 0.18
C HIS A 52 -3.28 -5.71 -0.25
N ILE A 53 -1.99 -5.89 -0.54
CA ILE A 53 -1.12 -4.79 -0.95
C ILE A 53 -1.51 -4.26 -2.33
N GLU A 54 -1.83 -5.14 -3.28
CA GLU A 54 -2.30 -4.72 -4.61
C GLU A 54 -3.61 -3.92 -4.50
N ASP A 55 -4.57 -4.39 -3.70
CA ASP A 55 -5.83 -3.69 -3.43
C ASP A 55 -5.61 -2.30 -2.85
N ILE A 56 -4.78 -2.18 -1.81
CA ILE A 56 -4.52 -0.90 -1.15
C ILE A 56 -3.80 0.06 -2.07
N ILE A 57 -2.84 -0.42 -2.86
CA ILE A 57 -2.14 0.43 -3.82
C ILE A 57 -3.06 0.86 -4.95
N TYR A 58 -3.95 -0.02 -5.41
CA TYR A 58 -4.98 0.33 -6.39
C TYR A 58 -5.88 1.45 -5.84
N ASP A 59 -6.45 1.28 -4.64
CA ASP A 59 -7.29 2.28 -3.98
C ASP A 59 -6.55 3.61 -3.81
N TYR A 60 -5.28 3.54 -3.39
CA TYR A 60 -4.43 4.70 -3.18
C TYR A 60 -4.14 5.47 -4.48
N VAL A 61 -3.76 4.77 -5.55
CA VAL A 61 -3.43 5.40 -6.85
C VAL A 61 -4.68 5.95 -7.53
N THR A 62 -5.82 5.29 -7.36
CA THR A 62 -7.10 5.72 -7.96
C THR A 62 -7.89 6.70 -7.10
N ASN A 63 -7.37 7.05 -5.91
CA ASN A 63 -8.03 7.92 -4.92
C ASN A 63 -9.44 7.42 -4.56
N GLN A 64 -9.51 6.15 -4.18
CA GLN A 64 -10.74 5.43 -3.79
C GLN A 64 -10.63 4.90 -2.35
N GLY A 65 -11.77 4.50 -1.79
CA GLY A 65 -11.85 3.84 -0.49
C GLY A 65 -11.33 4.71 0.65
N LEU A 66 -10.31 4.24 1.36
CA LEU A 66 -9.72 4.93 2.50
C LEU A 66 -8.94 6.20 2.13
N PHE A 67 -8.71 6.45 0.84
CA PHE A 67 -7.91 7.57 0.34
C PHE A 67 -8.73 8.67 -0.36
N SER A 68 -10.05 8.50 -0.49
CA SER A 68 -10.98 9.52 -1.01
C SER A 68 -11.53 10.43 0.08
#